data_AF-A0A6M2E2P5-F1
#
_entry.id   AF-A0A6M2E2P5-F1
#
_cell.length_a   1.000
_cell.length_b   1.000
_cell.length_c   1.000
_cell.angle_alpha   90.00
_cell.angle_beta   90.00
_cell.angle_gamma   90.00
#
_symmetry.space_group_name_H-M   'P 1'
#
loop_
_entity.id
_entity.type
_entity.pdbx_description
1 polymer ?
#
loop_
_entity_poly.entity_id
_entity_poly.type
_entity_poly.pdbx_seq_one_letter_code
_entity_poly.pdbx_strand_id
1 'polypeptide(L)'
;MVAAVALLPLLIQCALAYFNLEELRSFNYEVDIVSTPVKIGDDVGQSVMLMTTKFGQEYQCSLPENSYPAEHAESDETEEEAPNVLKLLEPLRSLPCLTKTRNWWTYEICYGKSIKQFHVENGKPEG
;
A
#
# COMPACT_ATOMS: atom_id res chain seq x y z
N MET A 1 -11.79 -12.49 -59.20
CA MET A 1 -10.99 -12.52 -57.95
C MET A 1 -11.53 -11.45 -57.04
N VAL A 2 -12.24 -11.84 -55.98
CA VAL A 2 -12.83 -10.92 -55.01
C VAL A 2 -11.76 -10.62 -53.97
N ALA A 3 -11.35 -9.35 -53.87
CA ALA A 3 -10.37 -8.93 -52.87
C ALA A 3 -11.04 -8.90 -51.49
N ALA A 4 -10.67 -9.82 -50.60
CA ALA A 4 -11.07 -9.81 -49.21
C ALA A 4 -10.29 -8.70 -48.48
N VAL A 5 -10.97 -7.62 -48.13
CA VAL A 5 -10.41 -6.55 -47.29
C VAL A 5 -10.33 -7.09 -45.86
N ALA A 6 -9.11 -7.40 -45.41
CA ALA A 6 -8.85 -7.79 -44.04
C ALA A 6 -9.06 -6.58 -43.12
N LEU A 7 -10.18 -6.59 -42.39
CA LEU A 7 -10.40 -5.71 -41.24
C LEU A 7 -9.49 -6.20 -40.11
N LEU A 8 -8.30 -5.59 -39.96
CA LEU A 8 -7.52 -5.73 -38.74
C LEU A 8 -8.29 -5.03 -37.60
N PRO A 9 -8.61 -5.72 -36.49
CA PRO A 9 -9.16 -5.05 -35.33
C PRO A 9 -8.03 -4.21 -34.74
N LEU A 10 -8.22 -2.89 -34.73
CA LEU A 10 -7.36 -1.96 -34.00
C LEU A 10 -7.57 -2.24 -32.51
N LEU A 11 -6.77 -3.14 -31.93
CA LEU A 11 -6.73 -3.35 -30.49
C LEU A 11 -6.25 -2.05 -29.86
N ILE A 12 -7.20 -1.27 -29.35
CA ILE A 12 -6.93 -0.16 -28.45
C ILE A 12 -6.27 -0.79 -27.22
N GLN A 13 -4.94 -0.75 -27.19
CA GLN A 13 -4.17 -1.03 -25.99
C GLN A 13 -4.51 0.07 -25.00
N CYS A 14 -5.53 -0.16 -24.17
CA CYS A 14 -5.66 0.51 -22.89
C CYS A 14 -4.35 0.24 -22.16
N ALA A 15 -3.50 1.25 -22.05
CA ALA A 15 -2.39 1.22 -21.12
C ALA A 15 -3.01 1.06 -19.73
N LEU A 16 -2.95 -0.15 -19.18
CA LEU A 16 -3.26 -0.40 -17.79
C LEU A 16 -2.19 0.34 -16.99
N ALA A 17 -2.52 1.52 -16.48
CA ALA A 17 -1.71 2.17 -15.46
C ALA A 17 -1.84 1.34 -14.18
N TYR A 18 -0.81 0.57 -13.85
CA TYR A 18 -0.71 -0.14 -12.58
C TYR A 18 -0.14 0.83 -11.55
N PHE A 19 -0.94 1.17 -10.55
CA PHE A 19 -0.45 1.93 -9.40
C PHE A 19 0.26 0.96 -8.47
N ASN A 20 1.58 0.99 -8.45
CA ASN A 20 2.39 0.11 -7.61
C ASN A 20 2.51 0.70 -6.19
N LEU A 21 1.77 0.13 -5.24
CA LEU A 21 1.84 0.57 -3.83
C LEU A 21 3.19 0.25 -3.17
N GLU A 22 3.94 -0.74 -3.68
CA GLU A 22 5.31 -1.07 -3.23
C GLU A 22 6.26 0.10 -3.45
N GLU A 23 6.07 0.83 -4.57
CA GLU A 23 6.86 2.01 -4.91
C GLU A 23 6.66 3.11 -3.86
N LEU A 24 5.45 3.33 -3.37
CA LEU A 24 5.20 4.31 -2.31
C LEU A 24 5.70 3.87 -0.93
N ARG A 25 5.87 2.57 -0.69
CA ARG A 25 6.34 2.03 0.60
C ARG A 25 7.86 2.11 0.73
N SER A 26 8.60 2.04 -0.38
CA SER A 26 10.06 1.97 -0.38
C SER A 26 10.75 3.34 -0.27
N PHE A 27 10.08 4.44 -0.61
CA PHE A 27 10.67 5.79 -0.52
C PHE A 27 10.41 6.44 0.84
N ASN A 28 11.24 6.10 1.83
CA ASN A 28 11.33 6.86 3.07
C ASN A 28 12.48 7.87 2.94
N TYR A 29 12.17 9.16 2.88
CA TYR A 29 13.17 10.22 2.91
C TYR A 29 12.93 11.14 4.11
N GLU A 30 14.02 11.51 4.77
CA GLU A 30 14.02 12.56 5.78
C GLU A 30 14.82 13.74 5.21
N VAL A 31 14.28 14.94 5.35
CA VAL A 31 14.98 16.16 4.97
C VAL A 31 15.75 16.65 6.19
N ASP A 32 17.07 16.49 6.15
CA ASP A 32 17.96 17.03 7.18
C ASP A 32 18.68 18.29 6.68
N ILE A 33 18.70 19.33 7.52
CA ILE A 33 19.43 20.56 7.26
C ILE A 33 20.71 20.51 8.09
N VAL A 34 21.82 20.18 7.41
CA VAL A 34 23.14 20.12 8.05
C VAL A 34 23.51 21.45 8.70
N SER A 35 24.07 21.39 9.90
CA SER A 35 24.51 22.58 10.65
C SER A 35 25.76 23.22 10.07
N THR A 36 26.50 22.50 9.23
CA THR A 36 27.73 22.99 8.58
C THR A 36 27.39 23.66 7.25
N PRO A 37 27.72 24.95 7.04
CA PRO A 37 27.46 25.62 5.79
C PRO A 37 28.32 25.04 4.66
N VAL A 38 27.69 24.70 3.55
CA VAL A 38 28.35 24.19 2.35
C VAL A 38 28.65 25.35 1.40
N LYS A 39 29.82 25.33 0.74
CA LYS A 39 30.10 26.27 -0.35
C LYS A 39 29.44 25.76 -1.62
N ILE A 40 28.63 26.62 -2.25
CA ILE A 40 27.94 26.30 -3.49
C ILE A 40 28.99 26.03 -4.58
N GLY A 41 29.00 24.80 -5.10
CA GLY A 41 29.92 24.38 -6.17
C GLY A 41 31.20 23.66 -5.71
N ASP A 42 31.37 23.34 -4.42
CA ASP A 42 32.36 22.33 -4.02
C ASP A 42 31.84 20.92 -4.40
N ASP A 43 32.61 20.25 -5.25
CA ASP A 43 32.35 18.95 -5.88
C ASP A 43 32.21 17.84 -4.82
N VAL A 44 30.96 17.54 -4.46
CA VAL A 44 30.59 16.24 -3.90
C VAL A 44 30.08 15.47 -5.10
N GLY A 45 30.72 14.35 -5.47
CA GLY A 45 30.41 13.49 -6.64
C GLY A 45 29.02 12.83 -6.64
N GLN A 46 28.02 13.54 -6.14
CA GLN A 46 26.64 13.13 -5.89
C GLN A 46 25.70 13.98 -6.74
N SER A 47 24.50 13.46 -7.01
CA SER A 47 23.45 14.23 -7.67
C SER A 47 23.03 15.40 -6.77
N VAL A 48 23.49 16.61 -7.10
CA VAL A 48 23.24 17.84 -6.36
C VAL A 48 22.06 18.60 -6.99
N MET A 49 21.09 18.97 -6.16
CA MET A 49 19.94 19.81 -6.51
C MET A 49 20.02 21.15 -5.77
N LEU A 50 19.98 22.25 -6.52
CA LEU A 50 19.95 23.60 -5.96
C LEU A 50 18.50 24.04 -5.73
N MET A 51 18.22 24.56 -4.54
CA MET A 51 16.88 25.02 -4.16
C MET A 51 16.95 26.41 -3.53
N THR A 52 15.95 27.24 -3.80
CA THR A 52 15.84 28.58 -3.21
C THR A 52 14.48 28.72 -2.53
N THR A 53 14.50 29.14 -1.27
CA THR A 53 13.27 29.41 -0.52
C THR A 53 12.61 30.70 -1.02
N LYS A 54 11.33 30.88 -0.65
CA LYS A 54 10.59 32.13 -0.92
C LYS A 54 11.25 33.40 -0.33
N PHE A 55 12.15 33.23 0.64
CA PHE A 55 12.86 34.33 1.29
C PHE A 55 14.24 34.60 0.67
N GLY A 56 14.60 33.89 -0.41
CA GLY A 56 15.88 34.03 -1.09
C GLY A 56 17.03 33.26 -0.46
N GLN A 57 16.77 32.41 0.54
CA GLN A 57 17.80 31.53 1.10
C GLN A 57 18.08 30.37 0.14
N GLU A 58 19.36 30.19 -0.21
CA GLU A 58 19.84 29.16 -1.12
C GLU A 58 20.27 27.91 -0.35
N TYR A 59 19.94 26.75 -0.90
CA TYR A 59 20.26 25.43 -0.37
C TYR A 59 20.87 24.56 -1.47
N GLN A 60 21.89 23.80 -1.11
CA GLN A 60 22.47 22.74 -1.92
C GLN A 60 22.05 21.40 -1.31
N CYS A 61 21.13 20.70 -1.97
CA CYS A 61 20.62 19.40 -1.54
C CYS A 61 21.37 18.30 -2.29
N SER A 62 21.76 17.23 -1.62
CA SER A 62 22.34 16.05 -2.25
C SER A 62 21.51 14.83 -1.88
N LEU A 63 21.34 13.91 -2.84
CA LEU A 63 20.83 12.58 -2.52
C LEU A 63 21.99 11.73 -2.00
N PRO A 64 21.78 10.93 -0.93
CA PRO A 64 22.77 9.97 -0.48
C PRO A 64 23.17 9.01 -1.61
N GLU A 65 24.45 8.64 -1.69
CA GLU A 65 24.90 7.56 -2.56
C GLU A 65 24.31 6.23 -2.08
N ASN A 66 23.40 5.68 -2.88
CA ASN A 66 22.71 4.39 -2.74
C ASN A 66 21.82 4.22 -1.50
N SER A 67 20.51 4.15 -1.73
CA SER A 67 19.58 3.43 -0.85
C SER A 67 19.17 2.05 -1.40
N TYR A 68 19.74 1.59 -2.51
CA TYR A 68 19.53 0.22 -2.97
C TYR A 68 20.82 -0.30 -3.59
N PRO A 69 21.41 -1.39 -3.07
CA PRO A 69 22.11 -2.32 -3.93
C PRO A 69 21.16 -2.62 -5.10
N ALA A 70 21.57 -2.31 -6.33
CA ALA A 70 20.99 -2.94 -7.50
C ALA A 70 21.48 -4.40 -7.54
N GLU A 71 21.12 -5.14 -6.49
CA GLU A 71 21.34 -6.55 -6.36
C GLU A 71 19.94 -7.11 -6.16
N HIS A 72 19.60 -8.04 -7.05
CA HIS A 72 18.64 -9.09 -6.77
C HIS A 72 19.11 -9.84 -5.52
N ALA A 73 19.00 -9.22 -4.36
CA ALA A 73 18.85 -9.93 -3.13
C ALA A 73 17.36 -10.26 -3.10
N GLU A 74 17.06 -11.52 -3.38
CA GLU A 74 16.05 -12.21 -2.59
C GLU A 74 16.45 -12.03 -1.12
N SER A 75 16.24 -10.84 -0.57
CA SER A 75 16.21 -10.66 0.85
C SER A 75 14.96 -11.43 1.25
N ASP A 76 15.21 -12.55 1.89
CA ASP A 76 14.32 -13.25 2.82
C ASP A 76 13.97 -12.25 3.95
N GLU A 77 13.32 -11.15 3.55
CA GLU A 77 12.51 -10.35 4.40
C GLU A 77 11.32 -11.27 4.65
N THR A 78 11.40 -12.04 5.74
CA THR A 78 10.23 -12.18 6.57
C THR A 78 9.74 -10.76 6.84
N GLU A 79 8.95 -10.23 5.91
CA GLU A 79 7.75 -9.49 6.26
C GLU A 79 7.25 -10.26 7.46
N GLU A 80 7.24 -9.64 8.64
CA GLU A 80 6.48 -10.17 9.77
C GLU A 80 5.06 -10.28 9.22
N GLU A 81 4.76 -11.45 8.64
CA GLU A 81 3.61 -11.64 7.77
C GLU A 81 2.46 -11.21 8.64
N ALA A 82 1.81 -10.10 8.26
CA ALA A 82 0.70 -9.55 9.01
C ALA A 82 -0.18 -10.75 9.39
N PRO A 83 -0.31 -11.07 10.69
CA PRO A 83 -0.56 -12.42 11.12
C PRO A 83 -1.76 -12.95 10.38
N ASN A 84 -1.53 -14.01 9.59
CA ASN A 84 -2.50 -14.48 8.60
C ASN A 84 -3.88 -14.49 9.23
N VAL A 85 -4.77 -13.63 8.73
CA VAL A 85 -6.07 -13.36 9.38
C VAL A 85 -6.85 -14.64 9.57
N LEU A 86 -6.72 -15.60 8.65
CA LEU A 86 -7.35 -16.91 8.77
C LEU A 86 -6.77 -17.70 9.95
N LYS A 87 -5.45 -17.70 10.13
CA LYS A 87 -4.76 -18.33 11.27
C LYS A 87 -5.18 -17.74 12.61
N LEU A 88 -5.40 -16.43 12.68
CA LEU A 88 -5.91 -15.78 13.89
C LEU A 88 -7.36 -16.17 14.21
N LEU A 89 -8.16 -16.45 13.19
CA LEU A 89 -9.56 -16.83 13.33
C LEU A 89 -9.77 -18.35 13.45
N GLU A 90 -8.76 -19.18 13.18
CA GLU A 90 -8.78 -20.65 13.37
C GLU A 90 -9.37 -21.09 14.72
N PRO A 91 -9.02 -20.48 15.88
CA PRO A 91 -9.60 -20.85 17.17
C PRO A 91 -11.12 -20.69 17.23
N LEU A 92 -11.71 -19.80 16.43
CA LEU A 92 -13.16 -19.60 16.37
C LEU A 92 -13.90 -20.78 15.72
N ARG A 93 -13.20 -21.67 15.00
CA ARG A 93 -13.82 -22.83 14.33
C ARG A 93 -14.41 -23.83 15.32
N SER A 94 -13.80 -24.00 16.48
CA SER A 94 -14.27 -24.91 17.54
C SER A 94 -15.16 -24.24 18.59
N LEU A 95 -15.26 -22.91 18.55
CA LEU A 95 -16.08 -22.13 19.48
C LEU A 95 -17.54 -22.06 19.02
N PRO A 96 -18.48 -21.84 19.96
CA PRO A 96 -19.85 -21.50 19.61
C PRO A 96 -19.90 -20.15 18.87
N CYS A 97 -21.01 -19.89 18.18
CA CYS A 97 -21.19 -18.63 17.45
C CYS A 97 -21.07 -17.43 18.39
N LEU A 98 -20.39 -16.39 17.90
CA LEU A 98 -20.21 -15.14 18.62
C LEU A 98 -21.41 -14.24 18.36
N THR A 99 -22.07 -13.80 19.42
CA THR A 99 -23.22 -12.90 19.32
C THR A 99 -22.91 -11.57 19.97
N LYS A 100 -23.14 -10.47 19.25
CA LYS A 100 -22.96 -9.11 19.76
C LYS A 100 -24.15 -8.24 19.40
N THR A 101 -24.84 -7.74 20.41
CA THR A 101 -25.88 -6.72 20.26
C THR A 101 -25.27 -5.32 20.39
N ARG A 102 -25.57 -4.45 19.42
CA ARG A 102 -25.24 -3.03 19.43
C ARG A 102 -26.46 -2.23 19.01
N ASN A 103 -27.04 -1.52 19.97
CA ASN A 103 -28.26 -0.74 19.81
C ASN A 103 -29.42 -1.63 19.32
N TRP A 104 -30.04 -1.29 18.18
CA TRP A 104 -31.16 -2.04 17.58
C TRP A 104 -30.73 -3.38 16.97
N TRP A 105 -29.47 -3.53 16.57
CA TRP A 105 -29.00 -4.69 15.81
C TRP A 105 -28.22 -5.68 16.66
N THR A 106 -28.42 -6.96 16.37
CA THR A 106 -27.66 -8.09 16.88
C THR A 106 -26.95 -8.78 15.72
N TYR A 107 -25.66 -9.03 15.91
CA TYR A 107 -24.81 -9.72 14.96
C TYR A 107 -24.47 -11.10 15.51
N GLU A 108 -24.66 -12.14 14.71
CA GLU A 108 -24.24 -13.51 14.99
C GLU A 108 -23.19 -13.91 13.95
N ILE A 109 -22.00 -14.28 14.43
CA ILE A 109 -20.91 -14.78 13.59
C ILE A 109 -20.63 -16.23 14.00
N CYS A 110 -20.92 -17.15 13.10
CA CYS A 110 -20.50 -18.54 13.20
C CYS A 110 -19.33 -18.76 12.23
N TYR A 111 -18.09 -18.84 12.75
CA TYR A 111 -16.90 -18.94 11.91
C TYR A 111 -16.95 -20.16 10.97
N GLY A 112 -16.71 -19.92 9.68
CA GLY A 112 -16.81 -20.95 8.63
C GLY A 112 -18.22 -21.43 8.30
N LYS A 113 -19.28 -20.78 8.82
CA LYS A 113 -20.68 -21.16 8.55
C LYS A 113 -21.49 -20.00 7.97
N SER A 114 -21.84 -19.03 8.81
CA SER A 114 -22.72 -17.92 8.43
C SER A 114 -22.51 -16.71 9.31
N ILE A 115 -22.72 -15.53 8.74
CA ILE A 115 -22.79 -14.26 9.44
C ILE A 115 -24.22 -13.73 9.26
N LYS A 116 -24.88 -13.37 10.36
CA LYS A 116 -26.25 -12.86 10.36
C LYS A 116 -26.34 -11.55 11.12
N GLN A 117 -27.29 -10.71 10.71
CA GLN A 117 -27.70 -9.51 11.41
C GLN A 117 -29.22 -9.59 11.59
N PHE A 118 -29.71 -9.30 12.79
CA PHE A 118 -31.14 -9.28 13.10
C PHE A 118 -31.42 -8.33 14.27
N HIS A 119 -32.63 -7.85 14.41
CA HIS A 119 -33.13 -7.19 15.61
C HIS A 119 -34.15 -8.12 16.31
N VAL A 120 -34.53 -7.81 17.55
CA VAL A 120 -35.54 -8.60 18.26
C VAL A 120 -36.79 -7.76 18.44
N GLU A 121 -37.91 -8.22 17.87
CA GLU A 121 -39.22 -7.61 18.04
C GLU A 121 -40.20 -8.64 18.63
N ASN A 122 -40.92 -8.26 19.69
CA ASN A 122 -41.83 -9.16 20.40
C ASN A 122 -41.19 -10.51 20.83
N GLY A 123 -39.89 -10.49 21.14
CA GLY A 123 -39.13 -11.69 21.54
C GLY A 123 -38.74 -12.61 20.38
N LYS A 124 -38.95 -12.20 19.12
CA LYS A 124 -38.55 -12.96 17.93
C LYS A 124 -37.44 -12.24 17.17
N PRO A 125 -36.42 -12.96 16.66
CA PRO A 125 -35.42 -12.39 15.78
C PRO A 125 -36.04 -12.08 14.42
N GLU A 126 -35.91 -10.83 13.99
CA GLU A 126 -36.37 -10.29 12.71
C GLU A 126 -35.16 -9.68 12.00
N GLY A 127 -34.93 -10.02 10.72
CA GLY A 127 -33.73 -9.62 10.00
C GLY A 127 -33.74 -10.03 8.54
#